data_AF-A0A2A2JC19-F1
#
_entry.id   AF-A0A2A2JC19-F1
#
_cell.length_a   1.000
_cell.length_b   1.000
_cell.length_c   1.000
_cell.angle_alpha   90.00
_cell.angle_beta   90.00
_cell.angle_gamma   90.00
#
_symmetry.space_group_name_H-M   'P 1'
#
loop_
_entity.id
_entity.type
_entity.pdbx_description
1 polymer ?
#
loop_
_entity_poly.entity_id
_entity_poly.type
_entity_poly.pdbx_seq_one_letter_code
_entity_poly.pdbx_strand_id
1 'polypeptide(L)'
;MEEGILEEDYPEGTLYEQNVRAKGELLCAGAPYENATVEMHMISKQDSDPTIDVRRTNENGTFYLIAVDGWCMSGIYVNETKLFIYHTCQVNETDCTRKVEIEIPTTYVNFEDIYPQKVYDIGTLNLEKEQPNETLECTNSTNIDYDGRQIQPKMKLLVALCLVGFSYAVVVKIPMERIKSIREQLIQKGQWQQFEERRARLSNLISGSQIGYDYTDTEYIGNVSIGTPPQQFRVILDTGSSDLWVPDVSCGGIPGCPDYCTALQDECSEFCNVTAGCCKYVHTTPRSPLNRAILSNVRRPTIFADNPCDQKVRFDSSQSSTYSYDGAHWSIQYGTGSAVGFLGSDKICLGNTSVCNTQKFGQATEIADFFSGQPFDGIFGMAWPQLSEQKVNPLLFQVMNQLDKPLFMVWLDERGPSSQGTAAALFTYGAMDTANCDTAVSYVPLSSQTYWQYAIQGVSAASYSNRQTYQVISDTGTSLIGAPVAVVDGIGKALGGTYDPFVGAYTLPCGSTPADIVLTINQNTYKMSYKQYFIQLDQYCLIGFFYMGGGGFGPQWILGDPFIRAQCHVFDMKNARVGFATAHHSS
;
A
#
# COMPACT_ATOMS: atom_id res chain seq x y z
N MET A 1 -11.88 -42.23 48.82
CA MET A 1 -10.46 -41.91 48.59
C MET A 1 -10.44 -41.07 47.34
N GLU A 2 -10.57 -39.77 47.58
CA GLU A 2 -10.10 -38.71 46.72
C GLU A 2 -8.60 -38.90 46.49
N GLU A 3 -8.11 -38.58 45.29
CA GLU A 3 -6.79 -37.97 45.16
C GLU A 3 -6.95 -36.75 44.25
N GLY A 4 -6.77 -35.59 44.89
CA GLY A 4 -6.81 -34.28 44.27
C GLY A 4 -5.60 -34.05 43.37
N ILE A 5 -5.88 -33.41 42.24
CA ILE A 5 -4.85 -32.83 41.38
C ILE A 5 -4.45 -31.50 42.03
N LEU A 6 -3.15 -31.35 42.24
CA LEU A 6 -2.49 -30.25 42.91
C LEU A 6 -2.85 -28.90 42.26
N GLU A 7 -3.40 -28.00 43.06
CA GLU A 7 -3.22 -26.56 42.90
C GLU A 7 -1.70 -26.28 42.98
N GLU A 8 -1.06 -26.02 41.84
CA GLU A 8 0.24 -25.35 41.85
C GLU A 8 -0.02 -23.85 42.06
N ASP A 9 0.48 -23.32 43.18
CA ASP A 9 0.56 -21.90 43.51
C ASP A 9 1.33 -21.16 42.41
N TYR A 10 0.62 -20.48 41.52
CA TYR A 10 1.20 -19.50 40.60
C TYR A 10 1.44 -18.18 41.34
N PRO A 11 2.63 -17.57 41.25
CA PRO A 11 2.96 -16.36 42.02
C PRO A 11 2.05 -15.19 41.63
N GLU A 12 1.45 -14.55 42.64
CA GLU A 12 0.67 -13.30 42.49
C GLU A 12 1.49 -12.23 41.74
N GLY A 13 0.93 -11.73 40.63
CA GLY A 13 1.49 -10.60 39.87
C GLY A 13 2.10 -10.93 38.50
N THR A 14 1.90 -12.13 37.95
CA THR A 14 2.40 -12.50 36.62
C THR A 14 1.31 -12.27 35.54
N LEU A 15 1.61 -11.46 34.53
CA LEU A 15 0.73 -11.18 33.38
C LEU A 15 0.95 -12.22 32.28
N TYR A 16 -0.13 -12.74 31.71
CA TYR A 16 -0.12 -13.67 30.58
C TYR A 16 -0.93 -13.06 29.42
N GLU A 17 -0.34 -12.97 28.23
CA GLU A 17 -1.03 -12.52 27.02
C GLU A 17 -1.98 -13.63 26.54
N GLN A 18 -3.26 -13.31 26.33
CA GLN A 18 -4.26 -14.29 25.88
C GLN A 18 -4.60 -14.09 24.41
N ASN A 19 -4.35 -15.14 23.63
CA ASN A 19 -4.50 -15.13 22.19
C ASN A 19 -5.46 -16.25 21.75
N VAL A 20 -6.58 -15.89 21.13
CA VAL A 20 -7.61 -16.84 20.69
C VAL A 20 -8.15 -16.49 19.30
N ARG A 21 -8.40 -17.52 18.49
CA ARG A 21 -8.99 -17.41 17.15
C ARG A 21 -10.25 -18.27 17.10
N ALA A 22 -11.31 -17.73 16.53
CA ALA A 22 -12.53 -18.47 16.29
C ALA A 22 -13.06 -18.25 14.88
N LYS A 23 -13.67 -19.29 14.31
CA LYS A 23 -14.33 -19.22 13.00
C LYS A 23 -15.59 -20.08 12.96
N GLY A 24 -16.45 -19.81 12.00
CA GLY A 24 -17.65 -20.61 11.74
C GLY A 24 -18.43 -20.15 10.53
N GLU A 25 -19.49 -20.89 10.22
CA GLU A 25 -20.46 -20.61 9.17
C GLU A 25 -21.86 -20.56 9.78
N LEU A 26 -22.63 -19.52 9.47
CA LEU A 26 -24.00 -19.33 9.94
C LEU A 26 -24.96 -19.47 8.77
N LEU A 27 -26.00 -20.29 8.96
CA LEU A 27 -27.09 -20.47 8.01
C LEU A 27 -28.39 -19.96 8.60
N CYS A 28 -29.26 -19.42 7.74
CA CYS A 28 -30.63 -19.06 8.07
C CYS A 28 -31.55 -19.63 6.99
N ALA A 29 -32.53 -20.45 7.40
CA ALA A 29 -33.41 -21.18 6.47
C ALA A 29 -32.65 -22.01 5.41
N GLY A 30 -31.48 -22.55 5.78
CA GLY A 30 -30.63 -23.37 4.91
C GLY A 30 -29.79 -22.59 3.88
N ALA A 31 -29.82 -21.26 3.89
CA ALA A 31 -28.93 -20.41 3.09
C ALA A 31 -27.89 -19.71 3.96
N PRO A 32 -26.71 -19.35 3.41
CA PRO A 32 -25.73 -18.50 4.08
C PRO A 32 -26.36 -17.24 4.71
N TYR A 33 -26.09 -17.00 5.98
CA TYR A 33 -26.66 -15.87 6.72
C TYR A 33 -25.64 -14.73 6.83
N GLU A 34 -25.77 -13.77 5.93
CA GLU A 34 -24.94 -12.57 5.86
C GLU A 34 -25.31 -11.55 6.95
N ASN A 35 -24.32 -10.78 7.41
CA ASN A 35 -24.46 -9.62 8.29
C ASN A 35 -24.99 -9.93 9.70
N ALA A 36 -24.84 -11.17 10.18
CA ALA A 36 -25.00 -11.52 11.59
C ALA A 36 -23.85 -10.96 12.41
N THR A 37 -24.11 -10.34 13.56
CA THR A 37 -23.02 -9.85 14.43
C THR A 37 -22.51 -11.00 15.28
N VAL A 38 -21.19 -11.18 15.32
CA VAL A 38 -20.50 -12.15 16.18
C VAL A 38 -19.53 -11.36 17.04
N GLU A 39 -19.65 -11.51 18.36
CA GLU A 39 -18.82 -10.85 19.36
C GLU A 39 -18.02 -11.91 20.12
N MET A 40 -16.77 -11.60 20.46
CA MET A 40 -15.91 -12.45 21.30
C MET A 40 -15.61 -11.75 22.61
N HIS A 41 -15.79 -12.47 23.71
CA HIS A 41 -15.74 -11.95 25.07
C HIS A 41 -14.84 -12.82 25.96
N MET A 42 -14.15 -12.20 26.91
CA MET A 42 -13.40 -12.89 27.97
C MET A 42 -13.96 -12.52 29.33
N ILE A 43 -14.56 -13.49 30.01
CA ILE A 43 -15.29 -13.26 31.25
C ILE A 43 -14.37 -13.48 32.46
N SER A 44 -14.33 -12.45 33.32
CA SER A 44 -13.62 -12.42 34.59
C SER A 44 -14.59 -12.45 35.78
N LYS A 45 -14.13 -12.94 36.94
CA LYS A 45 -14.87 -12.88 38.22
C LYS A 45 -14.99 -11.48 38.82
N GLN A 46 -14.19 -10.50 38.37
CA GLN A 46 -14.02 -9.21 39.05
C GLN A 46 -14.38 -7.98 38.22
N ASP A 47 -14.62 -8.09 36.91
CA ASP A 47 -14.98 -6.93 36.09
C ASP A 47 -15.86 -7.26 34.88
N SER A 48 -16.51 -6.23 34.34
CA SER A 48 -17.51 -6.29 33.27
C SER A 48 -16.98 -6.93 31.99
N ASP A 49 -17.77 -7.86 31.45
CA ASP A 49 -17.64 -8.64 30.21
C ASP A 49 -17.15 -7.80 28.99
N PRO A 50 -15.81 -7.64 28.76
CA PRO A 50 -15.32 -6.78 27.69
C PRO A 50 -15.37 -7.55 26.36
N THR A 51 -16.08 -6.97 25.40
CA THR A 51 -16.04 -7.41 24.01
C THR A 51 -14.66 -7.10 23.42
N ILE A 52 -13.94 -8.12 22.95
CA ILE A 52 -12.54 -8.00 22.48
C ILE A 52 -12.45 -7.99 20.96
N ASP A 53 -13.37 -8.68 20.28
CA ASP A 53 -13.48 -8.59 18.83
C ASP A 53 -14.94 -8.67 18.42
N VAL A 54 -15.32 -7.87 17.42
CA VAL A 54 -16.66 -7.85 16.82
C VAL A 54 -16.53 -7.96 15.32
N ARG A 55 -17.24 -8.92 14.74
CA ARG A 55 -17.27 -9.14 13.29
C ARG A 55 -18.70 -9.36 12.82
N ARG A 56 -18.89 -9.23 11.51
CA ARG A 56 -20.12 -9.66 10.85
C ARG A 56 -19.84 -10.79 9.88
N THR A 57 -20.80 -11.68 9.69
CA THR A 57 -20.71 -12.72 8.65
C THR A 57 -20.73 -12.09 7.26
N ASN A 58 -19.92 -12.65 6.35
CA ASN A 58 -19.90 -12.25 4.94
C ASN A 58 -21.05 -12.86 4.12
N GLU A 59 -21.06 -12.64 2.80
CA GLU A 59 -22.04 -13.19 1.85
C GLU A 59 -22.15 -14.74 1.87
N ASN A 60 -21.09 -15.42 2.32
CA ASN A 60 -21.07 -16.89 2.48
C ASN A 60 -21.47 -17.32 3.90
N GLY A 61 -21.97 -16.41 4.74
CA GLY A 61 -22.36 -16.71 6.12
C GLY A 61 -21.18 -17.00 7.04
N THR A 62 -19.95 -16.77 6.59
CA THR A 62 -18.74 -17.13 7.35
C THR A 62 -18.21 -15.95 8.16
N PHE A 63 -17.62 -16.25 9.31
CA PHE A 63 -16.94 -15.27 10.16
C PHE A 63 -15.59 -15.82 10.66
N TYR A 64 -14.70 -14.90 11.00
CA TYR A 64 -13.40 -15.20 11.61
C TYR A 64 -13.04 -14.07 12.57
N LEU A 65 -12.90 -14.39 13.85
CA LEU A 65 -12.50 -13.45 14.90
C LEU A 65 -11.10 -13.78 15.39
N ILE A 66 -10.36 -12.73 15.70
CA ILE A 66 -9.05 -12.83 16.35
C ILE A 66 -9.08 -11.90 17.55
N ALA A 67 -8.99 -12.48 18.75
CA ALA A 67 -8.63 -11.73 19.93
C ALA A 67 -7.14 -11.95 20.17
N VAL A 68 -6.38 -10.89 19.92
CA VAL A 68 -4.99 -10.70 20.37
C VAL A 68 -5.10 -9.63 21.43
N ASP A 69 -5.03 -10.00 22.71
CA ASP A 69 -5.32 -9.04 23.75
C ASP A 69 -4.16 -8.05 23.92
N GLY A 70 -4.36 -6.83 23.41
CA GLY A 70 -3.53 -5.66 23.69
C GLY A 70 -3.94 -4.93 24.98
N TRP A 71 -4.86 -5.47 25.78
CA TRP A 71 -5.30 -4.87 27.05
C TRP A 71 -4.60 -5.52 28.25
N CYS A 72 -3.71 -4.74 28.89
CA CYS A 72 -3.22 -5.04 30.23
C CYS A 72 -4.36 -4.88 31.26
N MET A 73 -5.15 -5.93 31.50
CA MET A 73 -5.91 -6.04 32.75
C MET A 73 -5.01 -6.61 33.84
N SER A 74 -4.41 -5.73 34.63
CA SER A 74 -3.57 -6.12 35.77
C SER A 74 -4.36 -6.99 36.75
N GLY A 75 -3.94 -8.26 36.90
CA GLY A 75 -4.33 -9.12 38.01
C GLY A 75 -5.67 -9.84 37.87
N ILE A 76 -6.21 -9.99 36.66
CA ILE A 76 -7.52 -10.60 36.47
C ILE A 76 -7.41 -12.07 36.02
N TYR A 77 -7.91 -12.98 36.84
CA TYR A 77 -8.13 -14.38 36.49
C TYR A 77 -9.32 -14.50 35.51
N VAL A 78 -9.02 -14.68 34.22
CA VAL A 78 -10.02 -15.03 33.20
C VAL A 78 -10.41 -16.50 33.39
N ASN A 79 -11.70 -16.77 33.53
CA ASN A 79 -12.18 -18.15 33.70
C ASN A 79 -12.76 -18.72 32.39
N GLU A 80 -13.37 -17.88 31.55
CA GLU A 80 -14.17 -18.32 30.40
C GLU A 80 -13.99 -17.39 29.19
N THR A 81 -13.88 -17.95 27.99
CA THR A 81 -13.92 -17.21 26.71
C THR A 81 -15.19 -17.59 25.97
N LYS A 82 -15.95 -16.61 25.48
CA LYS A 82 -17.25 -16.84 24.84
C LYS A 82 -17.40 -16.14 23.49
N LEU A 83 -18.19 -16.73 22.62
CA LEU A 83 -18.73 -16.11 21.41
C LEU A 83 -20.20 -15.83 21.61
N PHE A 84 -20.62 -14.61 21.28
CA PHE A 84 -22.01 -14.21 21.21
C PHE A 84 -22.40 -13.95 19.76
N ILE A 85 -23.40 -14.66 19.27
CA ILE A 85 -23.90 -14.51 17.90
C ILE A 85 -25.28 -13.86 17.97
N TYR A 86 -25.40 -12.67 17.41
CA TYR A 86 -26.65 -11.90 17.35
C TYR A 86 -27.27 -12.01 15.96
N HIS A 87 -28.52 -12.42 15.91
CA HIS A 87 -29.26 -12.58 14.65
C HIS A 87 -30.75 -12.28 14.77
N THR A 88 -31.34 -11.97 13.62
CA THR A 88 -32.79 -11.79 13.45
C THR A 88 -33.39 -12.87 12.55
N CYS A 89 -32.65 -13.95 12.27
CA CYS A 89 -33.15 -15.09 11.49
C CYS A 89 -34.49 -15.60 12.07
N GLN A 90 -35.55 -15.49 11.26
CA GLN A 90 -36.94 -15.86 11.60
C GLN A 90 -37.53 -15.11 12.83
N VAL A 91 -37.03 -13.93 13.17
CA VAL A 91 -37.62 -13.05 14.19
C VAL A 91 -38.66 -12.15 13.51
N ASN A 92 -39.95 -12.34 13.85
CA ASN A 92 -41.05 -11.58 13.26
C ASN A 92 -41.33 -10.24 13.95
N GLU A 93 -40.58 -9.90 14.99
CA GLU A 93 -40.75 -8.70 15.81
C GLU A 93 -39.63 -7.68 15.50
N THR A 94 -39.99 -6.43 15.21
CA THR A 94 -39.08 -5.43 14.61
C THR A 94 -38.02 -4.87 15.56
N ASP A 95 -38.08 -5.19 16.86
CA ASP A 95 -37.21 -4.63 17.90
C ASP A 95 -36.55 -5.71 18.78
N CYS A 96 -36.50 -6.95 18.29
CA CYS A 96 -35.92 -8.09 19.02
C CYS A 96 -34.78 -8.74 18.22
N THR A 97 -33.73 -9.13 18.94
CA THR A 97 -32.57 -9.86 18.41
C THR A 97 -32.35 -11.11 19.25
N ARG A 98 -32.05 -12.24 18.60
CA ARG A 98 -31.68 -13.47 19.30
C ARG A 98 -30.16 -13.50 19.48
N LYS A 99 -29.70 -13.93 20.65
CA LYS A 99 -28.28 -14.00 21.03
C LYS A 99 -27.94 -15.44 21.42
N VAL A 100 -27.04 -16.07 20.67
CA VAL A 100 -26.52 -17.41 20.97
C VAL A 100 -25.16 -17.31 21.65
N GLU A 101 -24.99 -18.00 22.77
CA GLU A 101 -23.73 -18.04 23.53
C GLU A 101 -22.99 -19.37 23.33
N ILE A 102 -21.72 -19.31 22.90
CA ILE A 102 -20.83 -20.46 22.70
C ILE A 102 -19.55 -20.28 23.51
N GLU A 103 -19.25 -21.25 24.36
CA GLU A 103 -18.00 -21.26 25.13
C GLU A 103 -16.83 -21.80 24.27
N ILE A 104 -15.71 -21.08 24.26
CA ILE A 104 -14.47 -21.52 23.62
C ILE A 104 -13.63 -22.28 24.67
N PRO A 105 -13.27 -23.54 24.41
CA PRO A 105 -12.45 -24.31 25.35
C PRO A 105 -11.08 -23.66 25.57
N THR A 106 -10.62 -23.63 26.82
CA THR A 106 -9.33 -23.03 27.23
C THR A 106 -8.12 -23.60 26.50
N THR A 107 -8.20 -24.82 25.94
CA THR A 107 -7.14 -25.41 25.09
C THR A 107 -6.90 -24.68 23.75
N TYR A 108 -7.82 -23.78 23.35
CA TYR A 108 -7.69 -22.92 22.17
C TYR A 108 -7.28 -21.48 22.54
N VAL A 109 -7.14 -21.20 23.83
CA VAL A 109 -6.64 -19.93 24.37
C VAL A 109 -5.14 -20.13 24.67
N ASN A 110 -4.29 -19.32 24.04
CA ASN A 110 -2.84 -19.39 24.24
C ASN A 110 -2.39 -18.32 25.24
N PHE A 111 -1.49 -18.67 26.15
CA PHE A 111 -1.04 -17.83 27.27
C PHE A 111 0.44 -17.41 27.19
N GLU A 112 1.22 -17.94 26.22
CA GLU A 112 2.69 -17.77 26.17
C GLU A 112 3.24 -17.21 24.83
N ASP A 113 2.50 -17.30 23.71
CA ASP A 113 2.96 -16.78 22.40
C ASP A 113 2.00 -15.75 21.80
N ILE A 114 2.59 -14.71 21.18
CA ILE A 114 1.96 -13.57 20.48
C ILE A 114 1.10 -13.98 19.26
N TYR A 115 1.23 -15.22 18.78
CA TYR A 115 0.45 -15.75 17.66
C TYR A 115 -0.36 -16.98 18.09
N PRO A 116 -1.70 -16.95 17.96
CA PRO A 116 -2.53 -18.11 18.31
C PRO A 116 -2.25 -19.29 17.37
N GLN A 117 -1.76 -20.40 17.95
CA GLN A 117 -1.33 -21.61 17.23
C GLN A 117 -2.50 -22.51 16.78
N LYS A 118 -3.71 -22.29 17.31
CA LYS A 118 -4.92 -23.06 17.00
C LYS A 118 -6.10 -22.14 16.76
N VAL A 119 -7.03 -22.58 15.91
CA VAL A 119 -8.29 -21.89 15.63
C VAL A 119 -9.43 -22.77 16.12
N TYR A 120 -10.30 -22.21 16.95
CA TYR A 120 -11.54 -22.86 17.35
C TYR A 120 -12.57 -22.72 16.23
N ASP A 121 -12.96 -23.84 15.63
CA ASP A 121 -13.95 -23.88 14.55
C ASP A 121 -15.27 -24.36 15.13
N ILE A 122 -16.29 -23.48 15.18
CA ILE A 122 -17.63 -23.87 15.65
C ILE A 122 -18.39 -24.71 14.62
N GLY A 123 -17.85 -24.86 13.40
CA GLY A 123 -18.50 -25.51 12.28
C GLY A 123 -19.64 -24.67 11.69
N THR A 124 -20.64 -25.36 11.13
CA THR A 124 -21.81 -24.74 10.51
C THR A 124 -23.00 -24.75 11.47
N LEU A 125 -23.52 -23.57 11.82
CA LEU A 125 -24.64 -23.36 12.73
C LEU A 125 -25.88 -22.90 11.96
N ASN A 126 -26.98 -23.66 12.04
CA ASN A 126 -28.25 -23.26 11.43
C ASN A 126 -29.15 -22.55 12.46
N LEU A 127 -29.26 -21.23 12.32
CA LEU A 127 -29.96 -20.31 13.22
C LEU A 127 -31.50 -20.33 13.08
N GLU A 128 -32.04 -21.13 12.15
CA GLU A 128 -33.49 -21.37 12.06
C GLU A 128 -34.00 -22.15 13.29
N LYS A 129 -33.16 -23.02 13.85
CA LYS A 129 -33.50 -23.80 15.06
C LYS A 129 -33.03 -23.06 16.30
N GLU A 130 -33.81 -23.18 17.38
CA GLU A 130 -33.43 -22.70 18.71
C GLU A 130 -32.15 -23.40 19.18
N GLN A 131 -31.16 -22.60 19.58
CA GLN A 131 -29.88 -23.07 20.08
C GLN A 131 -29.94 -23.28 21.61
N PRO A 132 -29.14 -24.20 22.16
CA PRO A 132 -29.22 -24.54 23.59
C PRO A 132 -28.98 -23.38 24.57
N ASN A 133 -28.20 -22.37 24.16
CA ASN A 133 -27.82 -21.20 24.95
C ASN A 133 -28.27 -19.90 24.27
N GLU A 134 -29.50 -19.87 23.79
CA GLU A 134 -30.05 -18.73 23.06
C GLU A 134 -30.99 -17.89 23.91
N THR A 135 -30.81 -16.57 23.89
CA THR A 135 -31.68 -15.59 24.55
C THR A 135 -32.31 -14.64 23.54
N LEU A 136 -33.46 -14.06 23.90
CA LEU A 136 -34.14 -13.04 23.10
C LEU A 136 -33.98 -11.68 23.79
N GLU A 137 -33.33 -10.73 23.13
CA GLU A 137 -33.11 -9.37 23.60
C GLU A 137 -34.00 -8.39 22.81
N CYS A 138 -34.98 -7.78 23.46
CA CYS A 138 -35.90 -6.82 22.85
C CYS A 138 -35.71 -5.41 23.44
N THR A 139 -35.54 -4.40 22.59
CA THR A 139 -35.44 -3.00 23.05
C THR A 139 -36.84 -2.38 23.15
N ASN A 140 -37.28 -2.01 24.36
CA ASN A 140 -38.47 -1.16 24.55
C ASN A 140 -38.12 0.28 24.16
N SER A 141 -38.31 0.65 22.90
CA SER A 141 -38.17 2.03 22.47
C SER A 141 -39.36 2.88 22.92
N THR A 142 -39.29 3.45 24.14
CA THR A 142 -39.99 4.71 24.39
C THR A 142 -39.25 5.80 23.62
N ASN A 143 -39.72 6.07 22.41
CA ASN A 143 -39.33 7.23 21.61
C ASN A 143 -39.65 8.52 22.39
N ILE A 144 -38.64 9.18 22.95
CA ILE A 144 -38.72 10.59 23.34
C ILE A 144 -37.43 11.26 22.88
N ASP A 145 -37.56 12.16 21.90
CA ASP A 145 -36.55 13.16 21.55
C ASP A 145 -36.92 14.50 22.22
N TYR A 146 -35.93 15.33 22.52
CA TYR A 146 -36.01 16.50 23.42
C TYR A 146 -36.87 17.69 22.91
N ASP A 147 -37.67 17.51 21.85
CA ASP A 147 -38.54 18.59 21.33
C ASP A 147 -39.89 18.13 20.72
N GLY A 148 -40.37 16.94 21.08
CA GLY A 148 -41.82 16.62 21.06
C GLY A 148 -42.60 16.77 19.74
N ARG A 149 -42.04 16.39 18.57
CA ARG A 149 -42.83 16.35 17.31
C ARG A 149 -42.78 14.99 16.61
N GLN A 150 -43.97 14.51 16.25
CA GLN A 150 -44.24 13.24 15.56
C GLN A 150 -43.81 13.28 14.09
N ILE A 151 -43.07 12.27 13.62
CA ILE A 151 -42.78 12.04 12.20
C ILE A 151 -43.64 10.88 11.71
N GLN A 152 -44.50 11.14 10.71
CA GLN A 152 -45.34 10.13 10.07
C GLN A 152 -44.52 9.15 9.20
N PRO A 153 -44.90 7.87 9.10
CA PRO A 153 -44.21 6.90 8.26
C PRO A 153 -44.48 7.16 6.78
N LYS A 154 -43.41 7.35 5.98
CA LYS A 154 -43.51 7.35 4.51
C LYS A 154 -43.59 5.93 3.97
N MET A 155 -44.53 5.79 3.04
CA MET A 155 -44.93 4.63 2.25
C MET A 155 -43.76 3.90 1.57
N LYS A 156 -43.71 2.56 1.68
CA LYS A 156 -42.83 1.67 0.92
C LYS A 156 -43.18 1.78 -0.57
N LEU A 157 -42.24 2.25 -1.40
CA LEU A 157 -42.34 2.16 -2.85
C LEU A 157 -41.69 0.84 -3.31
N LEU A 158 -42.50 0.00 -3.96
CA LEU A 158 -42.09 -1.22 -4.64
C LEU A 158 -41.10 -0.90 -5.77
N VAL A 159 -39.93 -1.54 -5.73
CA VAL A 159 -38.96 -1.58 -6.83
C VAL A 159 -39.51 -2.51 -7.93
N ALA A 160 -39.71 -1.96 -9.12
CA ALA A 160 -39.87 -2.72 -10.35
C ALA A 160 -38.67 -2.46 -11.27
N LEU A 161 -38.07 -3.54 -11.76
CA LEU A 161 -36.86 -3.58 -12.59
C LEU A 161 -36.88 -2.61 -13.77
N CYS A 162 -35.75 -1.93 -13.98
CA CYS A 162 -35.19 -1.65 -15.30
C CYS A 162 -33.70 -2.01 -15.28
N LEU A 163 -33.38 -3.28 -15.53
CA LEU A 163 -32.05 -3.68 -16.00
C LEU A 163 -31.89 -3.16 -17.43
N VAL A 164 -31.46 -1.92 -17.56
CA VAL A 164 -30.75 -1.45 -18.74
C VAL A 164 -29.33 -1.20 -18.27
N GLY A 165 -28.52 -2.26 -18.27
CA GLY A 165 -27.08 -2.13 -18.11
C GLY A 165 -26.52 -1.43 -19.34
N PHE A 166 -26.58 -0.11 -19.37
CA PHE A 166 -25.74 0.65 -20.27
C PHE A 166 -24.30 0.38 -19.84
N SER A 167 -23.59 -0.44 -20.61
CA SER A 167 -22.12 -0.49 -20.55
C SER A 167 -21.60 0.86 -21.07
N TYR A 168 -21.61 1.88 -20.22
CA TYR A 168 -20.89 3.11 -20.53
C TYR A 168 -19.41 2.76 -20.42
N ALA A 169 -18.81 2.55 -21.58
CA ALA A 169 -17.37 2.64 -21.76
C ALA A 169 -16.87 3.98 -21.21
N VAL A 170 -16.02 3.94 -20.17
CA VAL A 170 -15.54 5.14 -19.47
C VAL A 170 -14.12 5.48 -19.92
N VAL A 171 -13.87 6.78 -20.11
CA VAL A 171 -12.52 7.36 -20.22
C VAL A 171 -12.22 8.08 -18.92
N VAL A 172 -11.12 7.72 -18.26
CA VAL A 172 -10.68 8.33 -17.01
C VAL A 172 -9.40 9.12 -17.26
N LYS A 173 -9.35 10.37 -16.82
CA LYS A 173 -8.17 11.23 -16.91
C LYS A 173 -7.73 11.64 -15.52
N ILE A 174 -6.54 11.20 -15.11
CA ILE A 174 -5.95 11.52 -13.81
C ILE A 174 -4.79 12.50 -14.05
N PRO A 175 -4.97 13.80 -13.73
CA PRO A 175 -3.84 14.73 -13.72
C PRO A 175 -2.91 14.37 -12.55
N MET A 176 -1.61 14.42 -12.81
CA MET A 176 -0.60 14.12 -11.81
C MET A 176 -0.01 15.40 -11.25
N GLU A 177 0.28 15.40 -9.96
CA GLU A 177 1.01 16.46 -9.29
C GLU A 177 2.51 16.19 -9.44
N ARG A 178 3.26 17.19 -9.89
CA ARG A 178 4.73 17.13 -9.85
C ARG A 178 5.23 17.60 -8.48
N ILE A 179 6.11 16.81 -7.88
CA ILE A 179 6.78 17.09 -6.61
C ILE A 179 8.28 17.27 -6.83
N LYS A 180 8.95 17.94 -5.88
CA LYS A 180 10.41 17.92 -5.82
C LYS A 180 10.87 16.59 -5.27
N SER A 181 11.73 15.88 -5.98
CA SER A 181 12.27 14.59 -5.53
C SER A 181 13.11 14.74 -4.26
N ILE A 182 13.24 13.66 -3.47
CA ILE A 182 14.11 13.68 -2.28
C ILE A 182 15.57 13.98 -2.68
N ARG A 183 16.02 13.47 -3.84
CA ARG A 183 17.35 13.82 -4.37
C ARG A 183 17.51 15.33 -4.52
N GLU A 184 16.59 15.98 -5.21
CA GLU A 184 16.63 17.44 -5.37
C GLU A 184 16.66 18.17 -4.02
N GLN A 185 15.81 17.75 -3.08
CA GLN A 185 15.73 18.35 -1.76
C GLN A 185 17.03 18.17 -0.95
N LEU A 186 17.60 16.96 -0.96
CA LEU A 186 18.82 16.64 -0.21
C LEU A 186 20.06 17.30 -0.83
N ILE A 187 20.12 17.43 -2.16
CA ILE A 187 21.18 18.16 -2.84
C ILE A 187 21.12 19.64 -2.48
N GLN A 188 19.92 20.25 -2.53
CA GLN A 188 19.72 21.65 -2.10
C GLN A 188 20.13 21.89 -0.64
N LYS A 189 19.95 20.89 0.24
CA LYS A 189 20.35 20.94 1.65
C LYS A 189 21.82 20.55 1.90
N GLY A 190 22.56 20.10 0.89
CA GLY A 190 23.93 19.58 1.03
C GLY A 190 24.03 18.25 1.80
N GLN A 191 22.93 17.49 1.91
CA GLN A 191 22.83 16.25 2.69
C GLN A 191 22.91 14.98 1.83
N TRP A 192 22.93 15.12 0.50
CA TRP A 192 22.90 13.99 -0.44
C TRP A 192 24.07 13.01 -0.26
N GLN A 193 25.29 13.48 0.04
CA GLN A 193 26.44 12.59 0.27
C GLN A 193 26.19 11.57 1.37
N GLN A 194 25.68 12.06 2.50
CA GLN A 194 25.48 11.24 3.69
C GLN A 194 24.38 10.21 3.42
N PHE A 195 23.38 10.61 2.64
CA PHE A 195 22.33 9.73 2.16
C PHE A 195 22.88 8.61 1.28
N GLU A 196 23.69 8.94 0.27
CA GLU A 196 24.28 7.97 -0.65
C GLU A 196 25.26 7.00 0.02
N GLU A 197 26.13 7.48 0.91
CA GLU A 197 27.04 6.62 1.68
C GLU A 197 26.27 5.64 2.57
N ARG A 198 25.16 6.08 3.17
CA ARG A 198 24.27 5.21 3.95
C ARG A 198 23.57 4.20 3.05
N ARG A 199 23.01 4.66 1.92
CA ARG A 199 22.33 3.83 0.93
C ARG A 199 23.23 2.71 0.41
N ALA A 200 24.46 3.04 0.02
CA ALA A 200 25.44 2.07 -0.44
C ALA A 200 25.81 1.03 0.65
N ARG A 201 25.89 1.44 1.92
CA ARG A 201 26.11 0.50 3.04
C ARG A 201 24.92 -0.44 3.24
N LEU A 202 23.69 0.06 3.16
CA LEU A 202 22.48 -0.73 3.33
C LEU A 202 22.23 -1.68 2.16
N SER A 203 22.44 -1.24 0.93
CA SER A 203 22.24 -2.06 -0.27
C SER A 203 23.15 -3.29 -0.30
N ASN A 204 24.40 -3.18 0.18
CA ASN A 204 25.31 -4.32 0.30
C ASN A 204 24.85 -5.39 1.30
N LEU A 205 23.88 -5.09 2.17
CA LEU A 205 23.38 -5.99 3.21
C LEU A 205 22.07 -6.69 2.81
N ILE A 206 21.43 -6.28 1.71
CA ILE A 206 20.07 -6.67 1.34
C ILE A 206 20.10 -7.38 -0.03
N SER A 207 19.53 -8.57 -0.11
CA SER A 207 19.26 -9.27 -1.39
C SER A 207 17.75 -9.36 -1.60
N GLY A 208 17.22 -8.62 -2.59
CA GLY A 208 15.79 -8.54 -2.89
C GLY A 208 15.43 -8.94 -4.32
N SER A 209 14.18 -9.36 -4.54
CA SER A 209 13.66 -9.88 -5.82
C SER A 209 13.25 -8.80 -6.84
N GLN A 210 13.27 -7.52 -6.47
CA GLN A 210 13.01 -6.40 -7.38
C GLN A 210 14.29 -5.59 -7.62
N ILE A 211 14.44 -5.05 -8.83
CA ILE A 211 15.54 -4.14 -9.19
C ILE A 211 15.51 -2.99 -8.17
N GLY A 212 16.63 -2.69 -7.51
CA GLY A 212 16.64 -1.82 -6.31
C GLY A 212 16.16 -0.39 -6.55
N TYR A 213 14.86 -0.15 -6.40
CA TYR A 213 14.22 1.17 -6.44
C TYR A 213 13.99 1.70 -5.04
N ASP A 214 14.57 2.86 -4.71
CA ASP A 214 14.30 3.56 -3.44
C ASP A 214 13.40 4.79 -3.63
N TYR A 215 12.81 4.97 -4.83
CA TYR A 215 11.93 6.11 -5.20
C TYR A 215 12.48 7.50 -4.82
N THR A 216 13.80 7.63 -4.70
CA THR A 216 14.47 8.87 -4.27
C THR A 216 14.33 9.99 -5.28
N ASP A 217 14.06 9.60 -6.52
CA ASP A 217 14.01 10.48 -7.69
C ASP A 217 12.58 10.77 -8.13
N THR A 218 11.57 10.09 -7.56
CA THR A 218 10.18 10.20 -8.02
C THR A 218 9.68 11.65 -8.02
N GLU A 219 9.14 12.06 -9.17
CA GLU A 219 8.65 13.42 -9.40
C GLU A 219 7.14 13.52 -9.55
N TYR A 220 6.39 12.43 -9.72
CA TYR A 220 4.96 12.48 -10.03
C TYR A 220 4.13 11.58 -9.12
N ILE A 221 3.03 12.14 -8.60
CA ILE A 221 2.09 11.44 -7.72
C ILE A 221 0.65 11.66 -8.17
N GLY A 222 -0.18 10.65 -7.95
CA GLY A 222 -1.60 10.65 -8.28
C GLY A 222 -2.44 10.36 -7.04
N ASN A 223 -3.73 10.65 -7.12
CA ASN A 223 -4.67 10.33 -6.04
C ASN A 223 -5.42 9.04 -6.36
N VAL A 224 -5.52 8.15 -5.36
CA VAL A 224 -6.37 6.96 -5.36
C VAL A 224 -7.29 6.98 -4.15
N SER A 225 -8.47 6.38 -4.28
CA SER A 225 -9.39 6.23 -3.17
C SER A 225 -9.65 4.76 -2.84
N ILE A 226 -9.67 4.44 -1.54
CA ILE A 226 -9.83 3.08 -1.00
C ILE A 226 -10.94 3.11 0.05
N GLY A 227 -11.89 2.18 -0.03
CA GLY A 227 -12.94 1.99 0.98
C GLY A 227 -14.28 2.67 0.70
N THR A 228 -15.24 2.41 1.61
CA THR A 228 -16.59 2.99 1.59
C THR A 228 -17.01 3.48 2.99
N PRO A 229 -17.05 4.80 3.25
CA PRO A 229 -16.73 5.91 2.33
C PRO A 229 -15.25 5.92 1.86
N PRO A 230 -14.96 6.54 0.69
CA PRO A 230 -13.60 6.51 0.14
C PRO A 230 -12.60 7.34 0.96
N GLN A 231 -11.50 6.72 1.35
CA GLN A 231 -10.31 7.32 1.97
C GLN A 231 -9.29 7.65 0.87
N GLN A 232 -8.74 8.87 0.87
CA GLN A 232 -7.89 9.38 -0.22
C GLN A 232 -6.40 9.22 0.11
N PHE A 233 -5.63 8.71 -0.84
CA PHE A 233 -4.18 8.51 -0.71
C PHE A 233 -3.45 9.12 -1.90
N ARG A 234 -2.30 9.74 -1.63
CA ARG A 234 -1.35 10.18 -2.66
C ARG A 234 -0.39 9.04 -2.93
N VAL A 235 -0.35 8.55 -4.15
CA VAL A 235 0.42 7.35 -4.51
C VAL A 235 1.31 7.60 -5.71
N ILE A 236 2.41 6.85 -5.77
CA ILE A 236 3.17 6.69 -7.01
C ILE A 236 2.39 5.73 -7.90
N LEU A 237 2.01 6.18 -9.10
CA LEU A 237 1.44 5.30 -10.13
C LEU A 237 2.60 4.65 -10.88
N ASP A 238 2.88 3.39 -10.59
CA ASP A 238 4.15 2.75 -10.94
C ASP A 238 3.97 1.60 -11.95
N THR A 239 4.44 1.76 -13.18
CA THR A 239 4.48 0.66 -14.17
C THR A 239 5.66 -0.30 -14.00
N GLY A 240 6.55 -0.05 -13.04
CA GLY A 240 7.65 -0.91 -12.61
C GLY A 240 7.28 -1.95 -11.55
N SER A 241 6.14 -1.81 -10.86
CA SER A 241 5.64 -2.75 -9.85
C SER A 241 4.16 -3.10 -10.06
N SER A 242 3.66 -4.14 -9.38
CA SER A 242 2.28 -4.65 -9.56
C SER A 242 1.39 -4.52 -8.33
N ASP A 243 1.99 -4.41 -7.15
CA ASP A 243 1.26 -4.36 -5.90
C ASP A 243 0.74 -2.95 -5.62
N LEU A 244 -0.46 -2.88 -5.06
CA LEU A 244 -0.94 -1.70 -4.36
C LEU A 244 -0.68 -1.89 -2.88
N TRP A 245 -0.13 -0.86 -2.24
CA TRP A 245 -0.06 -0.79 -0.79
C TRP A 245 -0.14 0.64 -0.27
N VAL A 246 -0.66 0.77 0.94
CA VAL A 246 -0.74 2.01 1.70
C VAL A 246 -0.40 1.75 3.18
N PRO A 247 0.05 2.76 3.93
CA PRO A 247 0.23 2.66 5.38
C PRO A 247 -1.08 2.28 6.08
N ASP A 248 -1.03 1.31 6.99
CA ASP A 248 -2.14 1.00 7.89
C ASP A 248 -2.20 2.03 9.04
N VAL A 249 -3.33 2.16 9.73
CA VAL A 249 -3.42 2.93 10.98
C VAL A 249 -2.35 2.52 11.99
N SER A 250 -1.99 1.24 12.05
CA SER A 250 -0.93 0.71 12.90
C SER A 250 0.50 1.02 12.41
N CYS A 251 0.67 1.70 11.27
CA CYS A 251 2.00 1.99 10.71
C CYS A 251 2.82 2.84 11.66
N GLY A 252 4.00 2.35 12.02
CA GLY A 252 4.91 3.06 12.89
C GLY A 252 4.55 2.97 14.38
N GLY A 253 3.45 2.30 14.71
CA GLY A 253 3.27 1.74 16.04
C GLY A 253 4.34 0.70 16.31
N ILE A 254 4.71 0.52 17.58
CA ILE A 254 5.51 -0.64 17.96
C ILE A 254 4.60 -1.86 17.71
N PRO A 255 5.01 -2.87 16.93
CA PRO A 255 4.18 -4.05 16.69
C PRO A 255 3.70 -4.65 18.01
N GLY A 256 2.38 -4.72 18.22
CA GLY A 256 1.77 -5.19 19.46
C GLY A 256 1.52 -4.12 20.54
N CYS A 257 1.82 -2.84 20.30
CA CYS A 257 1.48 -1.75 21.21
C CYS A 257 0.25 -0.98 20.72
N PRO A 258 -0.77 -0.75 21.58
CA PRO A 258 -1.94 0.04 21.24
C PRO A 258 -1.62 1.50 20.86
N ASP A 259 -2.41 2.09 19.96
CA ASP A 259 -2.23 3.47 19.45
C ASP A 259 -2.17 4.54 20.56
N TYR A 260 -2.85 4.31 21.70
CA TYR A 260 -2.83 5.22 22.83
C TYR A 260 -1.48 5.25 23.57
N CYS A 261 -0.69 4.16 23.55
CA CYS A 261 0.65 4.16 24.17
C CYS A 261 1.64 5.05 23.40
N THR A 262 1.47 5.20 22.08
CA THR A 262 2.27 6.13 21.25
C THR A 262 1.85 7.59 21.40
N ALA A 263 0.58 7.85 21.76
CA ALA A 263 0.05 9.21 21.94
C ALA A 263 0.44 9.86 23.28
N LEU A 264 0.76 9.05 24.30
CA LEU A 264 1.11 9.50 25.65
C LEU A 264 2.64 9.50 25.85
N GLN A 265 3.37 10.38 25.16
CA GLN A 265 4.84 10.44 25.22
C GLN A 265 5.41 10.54 26.64
N ASP A 266 4.78 11.32 27.54
CA ASP A 266 5.30 11.57 28.89
C ASP A 266 4.59 10.74 29.99
N GLU A 267 3.43 10.15 29.70
CA GLU A 267 2.62 9.37 30.66
C GLU A 267 2.60 7.86 30.35
N CYS A 268 3.36 7.43 29.33
CA CYS A 268 3.46 6.04 28.88
C CYS A 268 3.76 5.05 30.02
N SER A 269 4.58 5.44 31.01
CA SER A 269 4.92 4.61 32.17
C SER A 269 3.80 4.40 33.19
N GLU A 270 2.79 5.27 33.23
CA GLU A 270 1.68 5.15 34.19
C GLU A 270 0.53 4.31 33.62
N PHE A 271 0.34 4.31 32.30
CA PHE A 271 -0.79 3.64 31.64
C PHE A 271 -0.42 2.42 30.78
N CYS A 272 0.85 2.25 30.42
CA CYS A 272 1.34 1.10 29.66
C CYS A 272 2.36 0.32 30.48
N ASN A 273 2.21 -1.01 30.55
CA ASN A 273 3.07 -1.81 31.41
C ASN A 273 4.53 -1.80 30.90
N VAL A 274 5.44 -1.32 31.75
CA VAL A 274 6.88 -1.15 31.51
C VAL A 274 7.61 -2.44 31.10
N THR A 275 6.98 -3.61 31.26
CA THR A 275 7.53 -4.91 30.87
C THR A 275 7.21 -5.33 29.43
N ALA A 276 6.17 -4.77 28.78
CA ALA A 276 5.71 -5.17 27.44
C ALA A 276 6.54 -4.57 26.27
N GLY A 277 7.74 -4.04 26.52
CA GLY A 277 8.60 -3.48 25.47
C GLY A 277 8.14 -2.13 24.89
N CYS A 278 6.86 -1.77 25.02
CA CYS A 278 6.28 -0.50 24.53
C CYS A 278 6.96 0.75 25.15
N CYS A 279 7.13 0.81 26.48
CA CYS A 279 7.70 2.00 27.16
C CYS A 279 9.23 2.05 27.15
N LYS A 280 9.91 0.96 26.76
CA LYS A 280 11.37 0.86 26.81
C LYS A 280 12.06 1.77 25.77
N TYR A 281 11.33 2.14 24.71
CA TYR A 281 11.78 3.06 23.66
C TYR A 281 11.48 4.53 23.94
N VAL A 282 10.51 4.83 24.83
CA VAL A 282 10.06 6.20 25.12
C VAL A 282 10.93 6.87 26.19
N HIS A 283 11.54 6.12 27.12
CA HIS A 283 12.28 6.68 28.26
C HIS A 283 13.79 6.94 28.08
N THR A 284 14.36 6.94 26.87
CA THR A 284 15.81 7.17 26.76
C THR A 284 16.21 8.65 26.75
N THR A 285 16.16 9.30 27.92
CA THR A 285 17.08 10.40 28.29
C THR A 285 17.57 10.21 29.76
N PRO A 286 18.69 10.81 30.21
CA PRO A 286 20.04 10.32 29.95
C PRO A 286 20.87 10.23 31.25
N ARG A 287 20.93 9.07 31.95
CA ARG A 287 21.75 8.96 33.19
C ARG A 287 22.45 7.62 33.48
N SER A 288 22.95 6.92 32.46
CA SER A 288 23.82 5.76 32.69
C SER A 288 25.06 5.78 31.77
N PRO A 289 26.30 5.78 32.32
CA PRO A 289 27.52 5.71 31.53
C PRO A 289 27.70 4.37 30.78
N LEU A 290 27.02 3.29 31.20
CA LEU A 290 27.00 2.01 30.46
C LEU A 290 26.16 2.08 29.17
N ASN A 291 25.14 2.94 29.13
CA ASN A 291 24.33 3.15 27.93
C ASN A 291 25.05 3.92 26.84
N ARG A 292 26.23 4.53 27.10
CA ARG A 292 26.97 5.26 26.07
C ARG A 292 27.57 4.32 24.99
N ALA A 293 27.82 3.06 25.33
CA ALA A 293 28.35 2.05 24.41
C ALA A 293 27.25 1.25 23.67
N ILE A 294 26.03 1.19 24.24
CA ILE A 294 24.88 0.54 23.60
C ILE A 294 24.09 1.55 22.75
N LEU A 295 23.92 2.81 23.22
CA LEU A 295 23.32 3.89 22.42
C LEU A 295 24.21 4.38 21.28
N SER A 296 25.51 4.07 21.27
CA SER A 296 26.35 4.26 20.07
C SER A 296 26.04 3.23 18.98
N ASN A 297 25.41 2.11 19.32
CA ASN A 297 25.04 1.03 18.39
C ASN A 297 23.53 0.92 18.14
N VAL A 298 22.68 1.64 18.91
CA VAL A 298 21.21 1.66 18.77
C VAL A 298 20.65 3.07 18.53
N ARG A 299 21.50 4.11 18.40
CA ARG A 299 21.09 5.26 17.57
C ARG A 299 21.04 4.72 16.14
N ARG A 300 19.83 4.42 15.63
CA ARG A 300 19.62 4.37 14.18
C ARG A 300 20.19 5.70 13.67
N PRO A 301 21.30 5.70 12.90
CA PRO A 301 21.78 6.92 12.29
C PRO A 301 20.85 7.15 11.11
N THR A 302 19.63 7.59 11.39
CA THR A 302 18.67 8.04 10.39
C THR A 302 18.99 9.51 10.10
N ILE A 303 19.00 9.87 8.83
CA ILE A 303 19.13 11.27 8.39
C ILE A 303 17.84 12.04 8.72
N PHE A 304 16.73 11.32 8.94
CA PHE A 304 15.43 11.81 9.34
C PHE A 304 15.15 11.29 10.77
N ALA A 305 14.96 12.18 11.74
CA ALA A 305 14.78 11.80 13.14
C ALA A 305 13.41 11.15 13.46
N ASP A 306 12.57 11.01 12.44
CA ASP A 306 11.13 10.71 12.57
C ASP A 306 10.81 9.31 12.01
N ASN A 307 9.78 8.66 12.56
CA ASN A 307 9.29 7.39 12.06
C ASN A 307 8.77 7.59 10.63
N PRO A 308 9.10 6.74 9.65
CA PRO A 308 8.73 7.00 8.25
C PRO A 308 7.21 6.96 8.00
N CYS A 309 6.42 6.37 8.91
CA CYS A 309 4.96 6.44 8.92
C CYS A 309 4.42 7.77 9.47
N ASP A 310 5.26 8.60 10.09
CA ASP A 310 4.87 9.93 10.56
C ASP A 310 4.57 10.81 9.33
N GLN A 311 3.51 11.60 9.42
CA GLN A 311 2.99 12.47 8.34
C GLN A 311 2.37 11.75 7.14
N LYS A 312 2.27 10.41 7.15
CA LYS A 312 1.54 9.66 6.13
C LYS A 312 0.04 9.63 6.41
N VAL A 313 -0.77 9.66 5.37
CA VAL A 313 -2.16 9.23 5.45
C VAL A 313 -2.18 7.72 5.64
N ARG A 314 -3.00 7.25 6.58
CA ARG A 314 -3.11 5.84 6.96
C ARG A 314 -4.50 5.32 6.66
N PHE A 315 -4.58 4.07 6.23
CA PHE A 315 -5.83 3.38 5.96
C PHE A 315 -6.44 2.87 7.25
N ASP A 316 -7.66 3.35 7.54
CA ASP A 316 -8.47 2.90 8.67
C ASP A 316 -9.56 1.94 8.18
N SER A 317 -9.30 0.65 8.36
CA SER A 317 -10.25 -0.39 7.98
C SER A 317 -11.60 -0.30 8.71
N SER A 318 -11.64 0.27 9.94
CA SER A 318 -12.87 0.42 10.72
C SER A 318 -13.84 1.43 10.11
N GLN A 319 -13.33 2.35 9.28
CA GLN A 319 -14.13 3.37 8.59
C GLN A 319 -14.66 2.90 7.25
N SER A 320 -14.38 1.66 6.83
CA SER A 320 -14.82 1.14 5.53
C SER A 320 -15.80 -0.01 5.67
N SER A 321 -17.03 0.22 5.20
CA SER A 321 -18.09 -0.78 5.13
C SER A 321 -17.87 -1.88 4.08
N THR A 322 -16.93 -1.69 3.15
CA THR A 322 -16.60 -2.65 2.08
C THR A 322 -15.31 -3.41 2.33
N TYR A 323 -14.66 -3.18 3.48
CA TYR A 323 -13.41 -3.82 3.84
C TYR A 323 -13.62 -5.29 4.25
N SER A 324 -12.70 -6.15 3.80
CA SER A 324 -12.58 -7.54 4.21
C SER A 324 -11.15 -7.82 4.63
N TYR A 325 -10.95 -8.18 5.90
CA TYR A 325 -9.65 -8.60 6.42
C TYR A 325 -9.21 -9.92 5.79
N ASP A 326 -7.93 -10.01 5.42
CA ASP A 326 -7.28 -11.26 4.98
C ASP A 326 -6.23 -11.68 6.03
N GLY A 327 -5.31 -10.76 6.37
CA GLY A 327 -4.32 -10.96 7.42
C GLY A 327 -3.09 -11.75 7.01
N ALA A 328 -3.05 -12.30 5.79
CA ALA A 328 -1.84 -12.90 5.25
C ALA A 328 -0.67 -11.90 5.28
N HIS A 329 0.50 -12.36 5.74
CA HIS A 329 1.71 -11.55 5.77
C HIS A 329 2.05 -11.04 4.36
N TRP A 330 2.43 -9.78 4.23
CA TRP A 330 2.84 -9.17 2.98
C TRP A 330 4.10 -8.34 3.18
N SER A 331 5.00 -8.38 2.20
CA SER A 331 6.25 -7.63 2.22
C SER A 331 6.73 -7.35 0.80
N ILE A 332 7.17 -6.12 0.55
CA ILE A 332 7.87 -5.73 -0.67
C ILE A 332 9.28 -5.27 -0.31
N GLN A 333 10.26 -5.83 -1.00
CA GLN A 333 11.66 -5.48 -0.84
C GLN A 333 12.09 -4.44 -1.88
N TYR A 334 12.59 -3.30 -1.39
CA TYR A 334 13.20 -2.23 -2.16
C TYR A 334 14.74 -2.30 -2.08
N GLY A 335 15.42 -1.36 -2.74
CA GLY A 335 16.88 -1.31 -2.84
C GLY A 335 17.59 -1.23 -1.49
N THR A 336 17.06 -0.43 -0.55
CA THR A 336 17.65 -0.23 0.78
C THR A 336 16.71 -0.41 1.96
N GLY A 337 15.53 -0.97 1.75
CA GLY A 337 14.58 -1.29 2.80
C GLY A 337 13.35 -2.01 2.27
N SER A 338 12.31 -2.16 3.09
CA SER A 338 11.09 -2.87 2.72
C SER A 338 9.85 -2.11 3.18
N ALA A 339 8.70 -2.43 2.59
CA ALA A 339 7.40 -2.19 3.19
C ALA A 339 6.86 -3.55 3.65
N VAL A 340 6.42 -3.64 4.90
CA VAL A 340 6.00 -4.89 5.55
C VAL A 340 4.66 -4.67 6.23
N GLY A 341 3.80 -5.68 6.18
CA GLY A 341 2.53 -5.68 6.91
C GLY A 341 1.69 -6.90 6.56
N PHE A 342 0.41 -6.67 6.26
CA PHE A 342 -0.55 -7.73 5.98
C PHE A 342 -1.48 -7.36 4.83
N LEU A 343 -2.19 -8.35 4.28
CA LEU A 343 -3.17 -8.14 3.21
C LEU A 343 -4.55 -7.84 3.77
N GLY A 344 -5.30 -7.02 3.03
CA GLY A 344 -6.74 -6.87 3.15
C GLY A 344 -7.34 -6.59 1.79
N SER A 345 -8.66 -6.67 1.68
CA SER A 345 -9.37 -6.34 0.44
C SER A 345 -10.38 -5.25 0.69
N ASP A 346 -10.46 -4.28 -0.22
CA ASP A 346 -11.48 -3.25 -0.16
C ASP A 346 -11.80 -2.76 -1.59
N LYS A 347 -12.84 -1.93 -1.71
CA LYS A 347 -13.21 -1.25 -2.94
C LYS A 347 -12.19 -0.17 -3.27
N ILE A 348 -11.63 -0.24 -4.47
CA ILE A 348 -10.64 0.70 -4.97
C ILE A 348 -11.13 1.26 -6.30
N CYS A 349 -11.06 2.58 -6.45
CA CYS A 349 -11.54 3.28 -7.64
C CYS A 349 -10.38 4.00 -8.35
N LEU A 350 -10.40 4.01 -9.69
CA LEU A 350 -9.48 4.83 -10.47
C LEU A 350 -9.87 6.30 -10.35
N GLY A 351 -9.05 7.08 -9.64
CA GLY A 351 -9.34 8.46 -9.30
C GLY A 351 -10.67 8.60 -8.55
N ASN A 352 -11.42 9.66 -8.85
CA ASN A 352 -12.76 9.90 -8.30
C ASN A 352 -13.86 9.44 -9.26
N THR A 353 -13.75 8.23 -9.82
CA THR A 353 -14.69 7.70 -10.82
C THR A 353 -15.45 6.47 -10.32
N SER A 354 -16.44 6.03 -11.11
CA SER A 354 -17.16 4.78 -10.87
C SER A 354 -16.42 3.53 -11.36
N VAL A 355 -15.23 3.69 -11.96
CA VAL A 355 -14.39 2.57 -12.41
C VAL A 355 -13.68 2.00 -11.18
N CYS A 356 -14.31 1.01 -10.56
CA CYS A 356 -13.86 0.44 -9.31
C CYS A 356 -13.90 -1.09 -9.35
N ASN A 357 -13.11 -1.72 -8.50
CA ASN A 357 -13.31 -3.12 -8.12
C ASN A 357 -12.88 -3.35 -6.68
N THR A 358 -13.31 -4.45 -6.09
CA THR A 358 -12.70 -4.95 -4.86
C THR A 358 -11.33 -5.55 -5.20
N GLN A 359 -10.28 -5.03 -4.57
CA GLN A 359 -8.92 -5.50 -4.77
C GLN A 359 -8.24 -5.78 -3.43
N LYS A 360 -7.41 -6.83 -3.41
CA LYS A 360 -6.48 -7.10 -2.33
C LYS A 360 -5.27 -6.16 -2.42
N PHE A 361 -4.82 -5.62 -1.29
CA PHE A 361 -3.69 -4.69 -1.21
C PHE A 361 -2.92 -4.86 0.09
N GLY A 362 -1.67 -4.39 0.10
CA GLY A 362 -0.82 -4.36 1.29
C GLY A 362 -1.20 -3.22 2.23
N GLN A 363 -1.44 -3.56 3.50
CA GLN A 363 -1.57 -2.63 4.61
C GLN A 363 -0.27 -2.64 5.38
N ALA A 364 0.56 -1.62 5.16
CA ALA A 364 1.92 -1.57 5.67
C ALA A 364 1.93 -1.11 7.13
N THR A 365 2.49 -1.94 8.01
CA THR A 365 2.70 -1.65 9.43
C THR A 365 4.10 -1.08 9.68
N GLU A 366 5.05 -1.38 8.79
CA GLU A 366 6.39 -0.83 8.77
C GLU A 366 6.79 -0.47 7.34
N ILE A 367 7.42 0.69 7.17
CA ILE A 367 7.98 1.13 5.88
C ILE A 367 9.41 1.62 6.08
N ALA A 368 10.22 1.51 5.04
CA ALA A 368 11.62 1.90 5.07
C ALA A 368 11.84 3.40 5.34
N ASP A 369 12.97 3.73 5.97
CA ASP A 369 13.34 5.11 6.32
C ASP A 369 13.31 6.10 5.14
N PHE A 370 13.57 5.65 3.91
CA PHE A 370 13.58 6.52 2.73
C PHE A 370 12.18 7.01 2.32
N PHE A 371 11.11 6.45 2.89
CA PHE A 371 9.76 6.98 2.78
C PHE A 371 9.51 8.17 3.72
N SER A 372 10.35 8.40 4.73
CA SER A 372 10.23 9.52 5.67
C SER A 372 10.32 10.86 4.94
N GLY A 373 9.41 11.79 5.24
CA GLY A 373 9.34 13.11 4.61
C GLY A 373 8.95 13.13 3.13
N GLN A 374 8.67 11.97 2.51
CA GLN A 374 8.14 11.91 1.16
C GLN A 374 6.68 12.38 1.13
N PRO A 375 6.24 13.13 0.10
CA PRO A 375 4.88 13.68 0.02
C PRO A 375 3.81 12.68 -0.43
N PHE A 376 4.17 11.44 -0.73
CA PHE A 376 3.25 10.35 -1.05
C PHE A 376 3.11 9.37 0.12
N ASP A 377 1.98 8.69 0.15
CA ASP A 377 1.59 7.75 1.20
C ASP A 377 1.98 6.31 0.85
N GLY A 378 1.74 5.90 -0.39
CA GLY A 378 1.96 4.52 -0.84
C GLY A 378 2.27 4.39 -2.33
N ILE A 379 2.17 3.16 -2.85
CA ILE A 379 2.47 2.83 -4.25
C ILE A 379 1.29 2.09 -4.85
N PHE A 380 0.94 2.46 -6.07
CA PHE A 380 -0.07 1.81 -6.88
C PHE A 380 0.60 1.19 -8.10
N GLY A 381 0.84 -0.13 -8.02
CA GLY A 381 1.43 -0.90 -9.10
C GLY A 381 0.50 -1.07 -10.31
N MET A 382 1.08 -0.92 -11.50
CA MET A 382 0.42 -0.97 -12.81
C MET A 382 1.12 -1.92 -13.80
N ALA A 383 2.11 -2.69 -13.33
CA ALA A 383 2.73 -3.77 -14.08
C ALA A 383 1.87 -5.04 -14.09
N TRP A 384 2.38 -6.11 -14.70
CA TRP A 384 1.61 -7.32 -14.96
C TRP A 384 1.43 -8.20 -13.72
N PRO A 385 0.30 -8.92 -13.57
CA PRO A 385 0.01 -9.74 -12.39
C PRO A 385 1.09 -10.76 -12.02
N GLN A 386 1.91 -11.19 -12.98
CA GLN A 386 3.01 -12.12 -12.78
C GLN A 386 4.11 -11.56 -11.86
N LEU A 387 4.20 -10.24 -11.71
CA LEU A 387 5.18 -9.58 -10.86
C LEU A 387 4.65 -9.30 -9.44
N SER A 388 3.33 -9.34 -9.22
CA SER A 388 2.77 -9.04 -7.89
C SER A 388 3.21 -10.04 -6.83
N GLU A 389 3.44 -9.55 -5.62
CA GLU A 389 3.62 -10.42 -4.47
C GLU A 389 2.35 -11.25 -4.23
N GLN A 390 2.53 -12.53 -3.96
CA GLN A 390 1.44 -13.50 -3.76
C GLN A 390 0.44 -13.61 -4.93
N LYS A 391 0.79 -13.14 -6.13
CA LYS A 391 -0.03 -13.22 -7.36
C LYS A 391 -1.37 -12.47 -7.25
N VAL A 392 -1.39 -11.35 -6.50
CA VAL A 392 -2.53 -10.45 -6.45
C VAL A 392 -2.72 -9.76 -7.82
N ASN A 393 -3.91 -9.88 -8.40
CA ASN A 393 -4.20 -9.23 -9.68
C ASN A 393 -4.28 -7.70 -9.50
N PRO A 394 -3.49 -6.86 -10.21
CA PRO A 394 -3.52 -5.40 -10.04
C PRO A 394 -4.84 -4.77 -10.55
N LEU A 395 -5.23 -3.60 -10.02
CA LEU A 395 -6.55 -2.99 -10.28
C LEU A 395 -6.85 -2.89 -11.77
N LEU A 396 -5.88 -2.38 -12.54
CA LEU A 396 -6.07 -2.06 -13.95
C LEU A 396 -6.49 -3.28 -14.77
N PHE A 397 -5.96 -4.46 -14.45
CA PHE A 397 -6.33 -5.71 -15.12
C PHE A 397 -7.72 -6.21 -14.68
N GLN A 398 -8.19 -5.82 -13.50
CA GLN A 398 -9.52 -6.14 -13.03
C GLN A 398 -10.61 -5.22 -13.60
N VAL A 399 -10.28 -3.94 -13.81
CA VAL A 399 -11.24 -2.93 -14.30
C VAL A 399 -11.13 -2.65 -15.80
N MET A 400 -10.23 -3.32 -16.53
CA MET A 400 -9.99 -3.05 -17.96
C MET A 400 -11.25 -3.17 -18.84
N ASN A 401 -12.21 -4.03 -18.48
CA ASN A 401 -13.47 -4.21 -19.23
C ASN A 401 -14.49 -3.10 -18.96
N GLN A 402 -14.24 -2.24 -17.96
CA GLN A 402 -15.05 -1.06 -17.66
C GLN A 402 -14.55 0.19 -18.44
N LEU A 403 -13.36 0.10 -19.04
CA LEU A 403 -12.77 1.17 -19.85
C LEU A 403 -13.23 1.07 -21.31
N ASP A 404 -13.29 2.20 -22.01
CA ASP A 404 -13.64 2.23 -23.45
C ASP A 404 -12.62 1.46 -24.32
N LYS A 405 -11.34 1.62 -23.99
CA LYS A 405 -10.25 0.81 -24.55
C LYS A 405 -9.47 0.14 -23.42
N PRO A 406 -9.01 -1.10 -23.61
CA PRO A 406 -8.21 -1.82 -22.62
C PRO A 406 -6.74 -1.36 -22.65
N LEU A 407 -6.53 -0.05 -22.54
CA LEU A 407 -5.24 0.60 -22.53
C LEU A 407 -5.25 1.84 -21.64
N PHE A 408 -4.06 2.29 -21.27
CA PHE A 408 -3.85 3.62 -20.73
C PHE A 408 -2.67 4.31 -21.41
N MET A 409 -2.66 5.64 -21.38
CA MET A 409 -1.67 6.48 -22.02
C MET A 409 -1.12 7.48 -21.02
N VAL A 410 0.20 7.65 -21.01
CA VAL A 410 0.92 8.54 -20.10
C VAL A 410 1.62 9.62 -20.90
N TRP A 411 1.39 10.87 -20.49
CA TRP A 411 2.07 12.05 -21.00
C TRP A 411 2.67 12.85 -19.83
N LEU A 412 3.91 13.30 -20.00
CA LEU A 412 4.60 14.16 -19.05
C LEU A 412 5.04 15.45 -19.76
N ASP A 413 4.82 16.61 -19.14
CA ASP A 413 5.22 17.89 -19.72
C ASP A 413 6.70 18.22 -19.47
N GLU A 414 7.31 19.03 -20.35
CA GLU A 414 8.70 19.50 -20.21
C GLU A 414 8.86 20.54 -19.09
N ARG A 415 7.85 21.37 -18.85
CA ARG A 415 7.97 22.58 -17.99
C ARG A 415 7.78 22.32 -16.50
N GLY A 416 7.34 21.12 -16.11
CA GLY A 416 6.69 20.95 -14.80
C GLY A 416 5.48 21.86 -14.63
N PRO A 417 4.90 21.97 -13.42
CA PRO A 417 3.76 22.83 -13.18
C PRO A 417 4.21 24.30 -13.26
N SER A 418 3.94 24.95 -14.39
CA SER A 418 3.88 26.41 -14.45
C SER A 418 2.69 26.87 -13.62
N SER A 419 2.92 27.85 -12.76
CA SER A 419 1.87 28.60 -12.08
C SER A 419 0.76 28.98 -13.09
N GLN A 420 -0.42 28.39 -12.91
CA GLN A 420 -1.68 28.49 -13.69
C GLN A 420 -2.12 27.16 -14.35
N GLY A 421 -2.75 26.28 -13.55
CA GLY A 421 -3.84 25.40 -14.00
C GLY A 421 -3.57 24.36 -15.09
N THR A 422 -2.33 24.14 -15.50
CA THR A 422 -1.94 23.14 -16.51
C THR A 422 -1.34 21.91 -15.81
N ALA A 423 -1.84 20.72 -16.15
CA ALA A 423 -1.36 19.47 -15.54
C ALA A 423 0.09 19.20 -15.97
N ALA A 424 0.99 18.95 -15.02
CA ALA A 424 2.38 18.64 -15.30
C ALA A 424 2.59 17.23 -15.90
N ALA A 425 1.57 16.39 -15.78
CA ALA A 425 1.47 15.07 -16.36
C ALA A 425 0.01 14.59 -16.36
N LEU A 426 -0.34 13.69 -17.28
CA LEU A 426 -1.69 13.17 -17.44
C LEU A 426 -1.67 11.67 -17.74
N PHE A 427 -2.44 10.92 -16.95
CA PHE A 427 -2.71 9.50 -17.18
C PHE A 427 -4.14 9.37 -17.73
N THR A 428 -4.25 8.91 -18.98
CA THR A 428 -5.53 8.71 -19.66
C THR A 428 -5.82 7.21 -19.79
N TYR A 429 -6.80 6.72 -19.04
CA TYR A 429 -7.28 5.34 -19.11
C TYR A 429 -8.49 5.25 -20.03
N GLY A 430 -8.56 4.21 -20.86
CA GLY A 430 -9.68 3.99 -21.76
C GLY A 430 -9.60 4.72 -23.10
N ALA A 431 -8.66 5.64 -23.31
CA ALA A 431 -8.54 6.38 -24.56
C ALA A 431 -7.10 6.77 -24.87
N MET A 432 -6.90 7.23 -26.11
CA MET A 432 -5.67 7.90 -26.51
C MET A 432 -5.77 9.39 -26.13
N ASP A 433 -4.68 9.97 -25.66
CA ASP A 433 -4.58 11.42 -25.48
C ASP A 433 -4.15 12.08 -26.79
N THR A 434 -5.13 12.55 -27.57
CA THR A 434 -4.87 13.25 -28.84
C THR A 434 -4.65 14.76 -28.64
N ALA A 435 -4.72 15.26 -27.40
CA ALA A 435 -4.50 16.68 -27.12
C ALA A 435 -3.03 16.96 -26.85
N ASN A 436 -2.35 16.04 -26.16
CA ASN A 436 -0.94 16.19 -25.79
C ASN A 436 0.01 15.30 -26.59
N CYS A 437 -0.50 14.46 -27.49
CA CYS A 437 0.31 13.49 -28.21
C CYS A 437 -0.15 13.32 -29.66
N ASP A 438 0.80 12.95 -30.52
CA ASP A 438 0.50 12.56 -31.89
C ASP A 438 -0.47 11.37 -31.96
N THR A 439 -1.29 11.36 -33.00
CA THR A 439 -2.23 10.25 -33.25
C THR A 439 -1.55 8.99 -33.79
N ALA A 440 -0.38 9.13 -34.40
CA ALA A 440 0.40 8.03 -34.94
C ALA A 440 1.18 7.34 -33.81
N VAL A 441 0.89 6.07 -33.57
CA VAL A 441 1.50 5.28 -32.50
C VAL A 441 2.28 4.11 -33.10
N SER A 442 3.55 4.01 -32.72
CA SER A 442 4.41 2.90 -33.08
C SER A 442 4.47 1.90 -31.94
N TYR A 443 3.94 0.69 -32.17
CA TYR A 443 3.88 -0.36 -31.15
C TYR A 443 5.09 -1.30 -31.19
N VAL A 444 5.47 -1.79 -30.01
CA VAL A 444 6.43 -2.87 -29.80
C VAL A 444 5.79 -3.95 -28.92
N PRO A 445 5.80 -5.23 -29.33
CA PRO A 445 5.28 -6.31 -28.51
C PRO A 445 6.10 -6.49 -27.24
N LEU A 446 5.46 -6.89 -26.15
CA LEU A 446 6.16 -7.24 -24.92
C LEU A 446 6.98 -8.51 -25.11
N SER A 447 8.21 -8.52 -24.58
CA SER A 447 9.07 -9.70 -24.53
C SER A 447 8.79 -10.60 -23.33
N SER A 448 8.19 -10.04 -22.27
CA SER A 448 7.71 -10.74 -21.07
C SER A 448 6.52 -9.98 -20.49
N GLN A 449 5.49 -10.68 -20.03
CA GLN A 449 4.36 -10.12 -19.28
C GLN A 449 4.62 -10.15 -17.77
N THR A 450 5.82 -9.73 -17.35
CA THR A 450 6.16 -9.51 -15.94
C THR A 450 6.23 -8.01 -15.67
N TYR A 451 6.93 -7.29 -16.53
CA TYR A 451 6.93 -5.84 -16.62
C TYR A 451 6.34 -5.40 -17.96
N TRP A 452 6.24 -4.09 -18.18
CA TRP A 452 6.09 -3.52 -19.51
C TRP A 452 7.42 -3.60 -20.29
N GLN A 453 7.91 -4.84 -20.45
CA GLN A 453 9.23 -5.18 -20.98
C GLN A 453 9.22 -5.39 -22.49
N TYR A 454 10.17 -4.80 -23.20
CA TYR A 454 10.38 -5.00 -24.64
C TYR A 454 11.88 -4.92 -25.00
N ALA A 455 12.21 -5.15 -26.27
CA ALA A 455 13.58 -5.08 -26.76
C ALA A 455 13.94 -3.69 -27.31
N ILE A 456 15.09 -3.16 -26.89
CA ILE A 456 15.73 -1.96 -27.46
C ILE A 456 16.95 -2.39 -28.27
N GLN A 457 17.09 -1.93 -29.51
CA GLN A 457 18.13 -2.37 -30.45
C GLN A 457 19.34 -1.43 -30.51
N GLY A 458 19.27 -0.26 -29.90
CA GLY A 458 20.43 0.61 -29.81
C GLY A 458 20.14 2.00 -29.27
N VAL A 459 21.24 2.72 -29.06
CA VAL A 459 21.26 4.14 -28.66
C VAL A 459 22.42 4.84 -29.35
N SER A 460 22.25 6.12 -29.67
CA SER A 460 23.33 6.99 -30.14
C SER A 460 23.21 8.39 -29.58
N ALA A 461 24.34 9.04 -29.34
CA ALA A 461 24.44 10.42 -28.88
C ALA A 461 25.76 11.01 -29.40
N ALA A 462 25.68 12.12 -30.15
CA ALA A 462 26.85 12.71 -30.82
C ALA A 462 27.70 11.66 -31.59
N SER A 463 28.96 11.45 -31.18
CA SER A 463 29.87 10.46 -31.79
C SER A 463 29.71 9.04 -31.24
N TYR A 464 28.96 8.85 -30.16
CA TYR A 464 28.73 7.54 -29.54
C TYR A 464 27.57 6.80 -30.21
N SER A 465 27.76 5.49 -30.43
CA SER A 465 26.70 4.60 -30.86
C SER A 465 26.89 3.21 -30.25
N ASN A 466 25.79 2.64 -29.78
CA ASN A 466 25.69 1.26 -29.34
C ASN A 466 24.51 0.61 -30.07
N ARG A 467 24.75 -0.53 -30.72
CA ARG A 467 23.76 -1.30 -31.47
C ARG A 467 23.46 -2.67 -30.86
N GLN A 468 23.87 -2.86 -29.60
CA GLN A 468 23.55 -4.07 -28.87
C GLN A 468 22.07 -4.07 -28.50
N THR A 469 21.43 -5.22 -28.63
CA THR A 469 20.05 -5.40 -28.21
C THR A 469 19.99 -5.73 -26.72
N TYR A 470 19.13 -5.02 -25.99
CA TYR A 470 18.88 -5.22 -24.56
C TYR A 470 17.39 -5.43 -24.30
N GLN A 471 17.07 -6.00 -23.13
CA GLN A 471 15.72 -5.94 -22.57
C GLN A 471 15.57 -4.68 -21.74
N VAL A 472 14.43 -4.01 -21.91
CA VAL A 472 14.13 -2.73 -21.28
C VAL A 472 12.69 -2.72 -20.77
N ILE A 473 12.43 -1.98 -19.69
CA ILE A 473 11.07 -1.72 -19.21
C ILE A 473 10.70 -0.26 -19.40
N SER A 474 9.42 0.00 -19.67
CA SER A 474 8.83 1.33 -19.52
C SER A 474 8.36 1.52 -18.08
N ASP A 475 8.85 2.55 -17.40
CA ASP A 475 8.65 2.69 -15.97
C ASP A 475 8.28 4.13 -15.56
N THR A 476 7.04 4.34 -15.13
CA THR A 476 6.56 5.63 -14.60
C THR A 476 6.98 5.88 -13.16
N GLY A 477 7.48 4.87 -12.43
CA GLY A 477 8.00 5.02 -11.07
C GLY A 477 9.43 5.56 -11.02
N THR A 478 10.15 5.54 -12.16
CA THR A 478 11.55 5.94 -12.26
C THR A 478 11.72 7.26 -13.00
N SER A 479 12.31 8.26 -12.32
CA SER A 479 12.48 9.61 -12.90
C SER A 479 13.73 9.84 -13.74
N LEU A 480 14.55 8.80 -13.94
CA LEU A 480 15.75 8.80 -14.77
C LEU A 480 15.75 7.59 -15.72
N ILE A 481 16.68 7.56 -16.69
CA ILE A 481 16.90 6.38 -17.52
C ILE A 481 17.98 5.49 -16.89
N GLY A 482 17.63 4.26 -16.54
CA GLY A 482 18.58 3.24 -16.12
C GLY A 482 19.21 2.57 -17.34
N ALA A 483 20.53 2.48 -17.40
CA ALA A 483 21.21 1.79 -18.50
C ALA A 483 22.56 1.17 -18.05
N PRO A 484 23.12 0.21 -18.82
CA PRO A 484 24.41 -0.39 -18.50
C PRO A 484 25.51 0.67 -18.40
N VAL A 485 26.45 0.47 -17.48
CA VAL A 485 27.56 1.42 -17.21
C VAL A 485 28.26 1.88 -18.48
N ALA A 486 28.61 0.94 -19.38
CA ALA A 486 29.29 1.26 -20.64
C ALA A 486 28.47 2.15 -21.59
N VAL A 487 27.15 2.09 -21.49
CA VAL A 487 26.24 2.93 -22.28
C VAL A 487 26.15 4.32 -21.68
N VAL A 488 25.91 4.43 -20.37
CA VAL A 488 25.83 5.71 -19.68
C VAL A 488 27.15 6.49 -19.83
N ASP A 489 28.28 5.80 -19.68
CA ASP A 489 29.61 6.38 -19.91
C ASP A 489 29.79 6.89 -21.34
N GLY A 490 29.37 6.09 -22.33
CA GLY A 490 29.48 6.42 -23.73
C GLY A 490 28.67 7.67 -24.10
N ILE A 491 27.41 7.74 -23.63
CA ILE A 491 26.54 8.90 -23.82
C ILE A 491 27.11 10.11 -23.09
N GLY A 492 27.40 9.99 -21.79
CA GLY A 492 27.88 11.08 -20.94
C GLY A 492 29.13 11.75 -21.50
N LYS A 493 30.14 10.96 -21.89
CA LYS A 493 31.39 11.46 -22.48
C LYS A 493 31.17 12.08 -23.86
N ALA A 494 30.33 11.48 -24.71
CA ALA A 494 30.06 12.01 -26.05
C ALA A 494 29.29 13.33 -26.04
N LEU A 495 28.48 13.57 -25.01
CA LEU A 495 27.80 14.85 -24.79
C LEU A 495 28.69 15.89 -24.08
N GLY A 496 29.94 15.55 -23.74
CA GLY A 496 30.89 16.43 -23.06
C GLY A 496 30.65 16.58 -21.55
N GLY A 497 29.86 15.68 -20.94
CA GLY A 497 29.58 15.71 -19.52
C GLY A 497 30.72 15.16 -18.67
N THR A 498 30.73 15.54 -17.39
CA THR A 498 31.63 14.99 -16.38
C THR A 498 30.84 14.10 -15.42
N TYR A 499 31.28 12.87 -15.19
CA TYR A 499 30.63 12.03 -14.18
C TYR A 499 30.90 12.60 -12.79
N ASP A 500 29.85 12.88 -12.04
CA ASP A 500 29.93 13.29 -10.65
C ASP A 500 29.58 12.08 -9.76
N PRO A 501 30.56 11.47 -9.07
CA PRO A 501 30.32 10.33 -8.18
C PRO A 501 29.41 10.69 -7.01
N PHE A 502 29.37 11.96 -6.59
CA PHE A 502 28.51 12.43 -5.51
C PHE A 502 27.05 12.40 -5.93
N VAL A 503 26.75 12.86 -7.15
CA VAL A 503 25.38 12.89 -7.66
C VAL A 503 24.99 11.54 -8.29
N GLY A 504 25.96 10.71 -8.64
CA GLY A 504 25.74 9.40 -9.25
C GLY A 504 25.31 9.48 -10.73
N ALA A 505 25.64 10.58 -11.40
CA ALA A 505 25.25 10.82 -12.80
C ALA A 505 26.25 11.75 -13.50
N TYR A 506 26.17 11.81 -14.83
CA TYR A 506 26.93 12.80 -15.60
C TYR A 506 26.28 14.18 -15.49
N THR A 507 27.10 15.22 -15.29
CA THR A 507 26.67 16.61 -15.16
C THR A 507 27.20 17.47 -16.30
N LEU A 508 26.43 18.52 -16.63
CA LEU A 508 26.78 19.60 -17.53
C LEU A 508 26.27 20.94 -16.96
N PRO A 509 26.86 22.09 -17.34
CA PRO A 509 26.27 23.39 -17.04
C PRO A 509 24.85 23.49 -17.63
N CYS A 510 23.87 23.99 -16.87
CA CYS A 510 22.48 24.03 -17.33
C CYS A 510 22.22 24.88 -18.58
N GLY A 511 23.10 25.85 -18.88
CA GLY A 511 23.04 26.62 -20.13
C GLY A 511 23.54 25.88 -21.37
N SER A 512 23.99 24.63 -21.23
CA SER A 512 24.49 23.82 -22.34
C SER A 512 23.36 23.33 -23.25
N THR A 513 23.66 23.14 -24.53
CA THR A 513 22.72 22.60 -25.53
C THR A 513 23.32 21.37 -26.22
N PRO A 514 23.54 20.26 -25.48
CA PRO A 514 24.15 19.06 -26.05
C PRO A 514 23.30 18.41 -27.15
N ALA A 515 23.96 17.54 -27.93
CA ALA A 515 23.33 16.80 -29.03
C ALA A 515 22.23 15.85 -28.54
N ASP A 516 21.25 15.59 -29.40
CA ASP A 516 20.16 14.68 -29.06
C ASP A 516 20.62 13.24 -28.80
N ILE A 517 19.88 12.55 -27.94
CA ILE A 517 19.98 11.11 -27.73
C ILE A 517 18.92 10.43 -28.60
N VAL A 518 19.31 9.43 -29.38
CA VAL A 518 18.41 8.68 -30.26
C VAL A 518 18.38 7.22 -29.84
N LEU A 519 17.20 6.73 -29.47
CA LEU A 519 16.94 5.32 -29.15
C LEU A 519 16.38 4.61 -30.39
N THR A 520 16.78 3.36 -30.60
CA THR A 520 16.23 2.50 -31.66
C THR A 520 15.40 1.40 -31.01
N ILE A 521 14.08 1.43 -31.23
CA ILE A 521 13.12 0.45 -30.69
C ILE A 521 12.25 -0.06 -31.83
N ASN A 522 12.19 -1.38 -32.01
CA ASN A 522 11.43 -2.04 -33.07
C ASN A 522 11.73 -1.47 -34.47
N GLN A 523 13.01 -1.21 -34.76
CA GLN A 523 13.51 -0.61 -36.01
C GLN A 523 13.13 0.87 -36.24
N ASN A 524 12.33 1.47 -35.37
CA ASN A 524 12.03 2.89 -35.37
C ASN A 524 13.05 3.66 -34.51
N THR A 525 13.27 4.93 -34.84
CA THR A 525 14.14 5.82 -34.08
C THR A 525 13.33 6.86 -33.31
N TYR A 526 13.69 7.04 -32.05
CA TYR A 526 13.04 7.99 -31.14
C TYR A 526 14.07 8.96 -30.61
N LYS A 527 13.85 10.25 -30.85
CA LYS A 527 14.79 11.31 -30.49
C LYS A 527 14.36 11.98 -29.19
N MET A 528 15.32 12.15 -28.28
CA MET A 528 15.21 12.96 -27.07
C MET A 528 16.21 14.11 -27.16
N SER A 529 15.71 15.34 -27.11
CA SER A 529 16.53 16.54 -27.00
C SER A 529 16.95 16.81 -25.56
N TYR A 530 17.93 17.70 -25.39
CA TYR A 530 18.44 18.08 -24.07
C TYR A 530 17.33 18.60 -23.12
N LYS A 531 16.23 19.14 -23.64
CA LYS A 531 15.09 19.57 -22.83
C LYS A 531 14.39 18.43 -22.09
N GLN A 532 14.40 17.22 -22.63
CA GLN A 532 13.73 16.08 -22.02
C GLN A 532 14.63 15.27 -21.08
N TYR A 533 15.93 15.16 -21.39
CA TYR A 533 16.86 14.39 -20.57
C TYR A 533 17.73 15.22 -19.63
N PHE A 534 17.67 16.56 -19.65
CA PHE A 534 18.29 17.35 -18.60
C PHE A 534 17.40 17.44 -17.36
N ILE A 535 17.96 17.09 -16.21
CA ILE A 535 17.35 17.29 -14.89
C ILE A 535 18.10 18.39 -14.18
N GLN A 536 17.44 19.51 -13.94
CA GLN A 536 18.08 20.68 -13.31
C GLN A 536 18.21 20.48 -11.80
N LEU A 537 19.44 20.54 -11.30
CA LEU A 537 19.79 20.47 -9.88
C LEU A 537 20.57 21.72 -9.46
N ASP A 538 19.89 22.66 -8.80
CA ASP A 538 20.50 23.90 -8.30
C ASP A 538 21.38 24.60 -9.37
N GLN A 539 22.71 24.49 -9.29
CA GLN A 539 23.68 25.11 -10.23
C GLN A 539 24.10 24.23 -11.43
N TYR A 540 23.76 22.94 -11.44
CA TYR A 540 24.20 21.99 -12.47
C TYR A 540 23.00 21.21 -13.04
N CYS A 541 23.14 20.69 -14.25
CA CYS A 541 22.13 19.85 -14.87
C CYS A 541 22.67 18.45 -15.06
N LEU A 542 21.90 17.46 -14.61
CA LEU A 542 22.21 16.07 -14.87
C LEU A 542 21.80 15.69 -16.29
N ILE A 543 22.62 14.88 -16.92
CA ILE A 543 22.15 13.98 -17.95
C ILE A 543 21.34 12.90 -17.22
N GLY A 544 20.04 12.81 -17.51
CA GLY A 544 19.04 12.03 -16.80
C GLY A 544 19.17 10.52 -16.97
N PHE A 545 20.37 10.00 -16.72
CA PHE A 545 20.76 8.60 -16.82
C PHE A 545 21.49 8.20 -15.55
N PHE A 546 21.25 6.97 -15.07
CA PHE A 546 21.99 6.38 -13.96
C PHE A 546 22.50 4.99 -14.31
N TYR A 547 23.52 4.56 -13.58
CA TYR A 547 24.11 3.24 -13.77
C TYR A 547 23.18 2.13 -13.28
N MET A 548 22.90 1.19 -14.17
CA MET A 548 22.16 -0.02 -13.88
C MET A 548 23.08 -1.22 -14.05
N GLY A 549 23.21 -2.04 -13.00
CA GLY A 549 24.07 -3.22 -12.99
C GLY A 549 23.47 -4.37 -13.80
N GLY A 550 24.25 -4.97 -14.70
CA GLY A 550 23.88 -6.17 -15.43
C GLY A 550 24.42 -7.42 -14.73
N GLY A 551 23.63 -8.05 -13.87
CA GLY A 551 24.08 -9.19 -13.07
C GLY A 551 23.14 -10.40 -13.02
N GLY A 552 22.02 -10.40 -13.77
CA GLY A 552 21.02 -11.47 -13.67
C GLY A 552 20.07 -11.57 -14.86
N PHE A 553 19.02 -12.39 -14.71
CA PHE A 553 17.98 -12.68 -15.72
C PHE A 553 16.88 -11.61 -15.79
N GLY A 554 17.23 -10.32 -15.73
CA GLY A 554 16.29 -9.19 -15.71
C GLY A 554 16.52 -8.18 -16.84
N PRO A 555 15.61 -7.19 -17.01
CA PRO A 555 15.85 -6.08 -17.92
C PRO A 555 17.14 -5.36 -17.52
N GLN A 556 17.86 -4.85 -18.53
CA GLN A 556 19.16 -4.17 -18.34
C GLN A 556 19.03 -2.65 -18.49
N TRP A 557 17.81 -2.19 -18.79
CA TRP A 557 17.45 -0.80 -19.00
C TRP A 557 16.09 -0.51 -18.37
N ILE A 558 15.91 0.74 -17.99
CA ILE A 558 14.65 1.33 -17.54
C ILE A 558 14.47 2.64 -18.30
N LEU A 559 13.40 2.76 -19.10
CA LEU A 559 13.03 4.04 -19.72
C LEU A 559 12.01 4.73 -18.83
N GLY A 560 12.53 5.65 -18.01
CA GLY A 560 11.76 6.49 -17.10
C GLY A 560 11.32 7.83 -17.70
N ASP A 561 11.04 8.78 -16.82
CA ASP A 561 10.46 10.10 -17.14
C ASP A 561 11.09 10.83 -18.34
N PRO A 562 12.43 10.84 -18.55
CA PRO A 562 13.02 11.51 -19.72
C PRO A 562 12.48 11.01 -21.06
N PHE A 563 12.26 9.70 -21.20
CA PHE A 563 11.74 9.13 -22.43
C PHE A 563 10.22 9.33 -22.53
N ILE A 564 9.50 9.24 -21.41
CA ILE A 564 8.05 9.49 -21.35
C ILE A 564 7.72 10.96 -21.64
N ARG A 565 8.60 11.89 -21.26
CA ARG A 565 8.52 13.29 -21.68
C ARG A 565 8.69 13.41 -23.18
N ALA A 566 9.68 12.76 -23.78
CA ALA A 566 9.88 12.86 -25.23
C ALA A 566 8.80 12.16 -26.05
N GLN A 567 8.25 11.05 -25.54
CA GLN A 567 7.28 10.20 -26.21
C GLN A 567 6.17 9.83 -25.23
N CYS A 568 4.91 10.06 -25.58
CA CYS A 568 3.81 9.52 -24.82
C CYS A 568 3.81 8.00 -24.91
N HIS A 569 3.67 7.33 -23.76
CA HIS A 569 3.66 5.88 -23.67
C HIS A 569 2.23 5.37 -23.65
N VAL A 570 1.93 4.39 -24.50
CA VAL A 570 0.63 3.71 -24.59
C VAL A 570 0.80 2.28 -24.09
N PHE A 571 0.13 1.93 -23.02
CA PHE A 571 0.19 0.62 -22.39
C PHE A 571 -1.06 -0.16 -22.79
N ASP A 572 -0.94 -1.01 -23.82
CA ASP A 572 -2.04 -1.80 -24.38
C ASP A 572 -2.10 -3.17 -23.69
N MET A 573 -2.90 -3.24 -22.63
CA MET A 573 -3.04 -4.43 -21.77
C MET A 573 -3.61 -5.62 -22.55
N LYS A 574 -4.60 -5.38 -23.42
CA LYS A 574 -5.24 -6.46 -24.19
C LYS A 574 -4.29 -7.13 -25.18
N ASN A 575 -3.45 -6.34 -25.86
CA ASN A 575 -2.56 -6.85 -26.90
C ASN A 575 -1.12 -7.09 -26.40
N ALA A 576 -0.85 -6.92 -25.11
CA ALA A 576 0.46 -7.09 -24.49
C ALA A 576 1.58 -6.39 -25.28
N ARG A 577 1.45 -5.06 -25.43
CA ARG A 577 2.40 -4.23 -26.18
C ARG A 577 2.48 -2.81 -25.62
N VAL A 578 3.61 -2.14 -25.84
CA VAL A 578 3.80 -0.71 -25.55
C VAL A 578 3.80 0.06 -26.86
N GLY A 579 3.19 1.24 -26.89
CA GLY A 579 3.19 2.15 -28.02
C GLY A 579 3.86 3.47 -27.68
N PHE A 580 4.47 4.09 -28.68
CA PHE A 580 5.11 5.41 -28.57
C PHE A 580 4.51 6.38 -29.57
N ALA A 581 4.13 7.55 -29.09
CA ALA A 581 3.69 8.68 -29.89
C ALA A 581 4.50 9.92 -29.47
N THR A 582 4.81 10.82 -30.40
CA THR A 582 5.54 12.05 -30.03
C THR A 582 4.70 12.91 -29.10
N ALA A 583 5.30 13.34 -27.99
CA ALA A 583 4.66 14.21 -27.00
C ALA A 583 4.69 15.67 -27.48
N HIS A 584 3.62 16.40 -27.18
CA HIS A 584 3.54 17.84 -27.36
C HIS A 584 3.73 18.49 -26.01
N HIS A 585 4.52 19.56 -25.99
CA HIS A 585 4.82 20.29 -24.77
C HIS A 585 4.20 21.68 -24.83
N SER A 586 3.74 22.13 -23.68
CA SER A 586 3.12 23.43 -23.58
C SER A 586 4.21 24.51 -23.81
N SER A 587 3.99 25.40 -24.78
CA SER A 587 4.97 26.40 -25.25
C SER A 587 5.23 27.50 -24.24
#